data_AF-A0A372YSQ0-F1
#
_entry.id   AF-A0A372YSQ0-F1
#
_cell.length_a   1.000
_cell.length_b   1.000
_cell.length_c   1.000
_cell.angle_alpha   90.00
_cell.angle_beta   90.00
_cell.angle_gamma   90.00
#
_symmetry.space_group_name_H-M   'P 1'
#
loop_
_entity.id
_entity.type
_entity.pdbx_description
1 polymer ?
#
loop_
_entity_poly.entity_id
_entity_poly.type
_entity_poly.pdbx_seq_one_letter_code
_entity_poly.pdbx_strand_id
1 'polypeptide(L)'
;MEKIHSLQQLEDCLKAHLIVCTADKKGMLYAILHKDGVRVQNDFSRFVLSMQDFLALYGNQTFYIYEETIHEEIAIEKDEEYYRWYHK
;
A
#
# COMPACT_ATOMS: atom_id res chain seq x y z
N MET A 1 -1.19 7.71 8.67
CA MET A 1 -1.10 6.29 9.07
C MET A 1 -2.07 6.02 10.22
N GLU A 2 -3.29 5.62 9.88
CA GLU A 2 -4.32 5.22 10.85
C GLU A 2 -4.03 3.80 11.37
N LYS A 3 -4.20 3.55 12.67
CA LYS A 3 -3.93 2.24 13.28
C LYS A 3 -5.15 1.33 13.13
N ILE A 4 -4.92 0.08 12.73
CA ILE A 4 -5.95 -0.94 12.65
C ILE A 4 -6.06 -1.64 14.01
N HIS A 5 -7.27 -1.65 14.59
CA HIS A 5 -7.49 -2.12 15.96
C HIS A 5 -8.10 -3.53 16.04
N SER A 6 -8.60 -4.07 14.93
CA SER A 6 -9.20 -5.41 14.90
C SER A 6 -8.92 -6.13 13.58
N LEU A 7 -9.00 -7.46 13.62
CA LEU A 7 -8.93 -8.31 12.42
C LEU A 7 -10.03 -7.97 11.42
N GLN A 8 -11.22 -7.63 11.92
CA GLN A 8 -12.34 -7.26 11.06
C GLN A 8 -12.07 -5.96 10.32
N GLN A 9 -11.51 -4.95 11.00
CA GLN A 9 -11.07 -3.71 10.34
C GLN A 9 -9.96 -3.98 9.31
N LEU A 10 -9.02 -4.87 9.61
CA LEU A 10 -7.97 -5.27 8.66
C LEU A 10 -8.55 -5.86 7.39
N GLU A 11 -9.51 -6.78 7.54
CA GLU A 11 -10.19 -7.42 6.42
C GLU A 11 -11.01 -6.40 5.61
N ASP A 12 -11.73 -5.50 6.28
CA ASP A 12 -12.51 -4.45 5.64
C ASP A 12 -11.62 -3.47 4.86
N CYS A 13 -10.47 -3.07 5.41
CA CYS A 13 -9.48 -2.26 4.70
C CYS A 13 -8.95 -2.95 3.44
N LEU A 14 -8.61 -4.24 3.54
CA LEU A 14 -8.15 -5.02 2.39
C LEU A 14 -9.24 -5.14 1.32
N LYS A 15 -10.50 -5.40 1.72
CA LYS A 15 -11.65 -5.41 0.80
C LYS A 15 -11.89 -4.05 0.13
N ALA A 16 -11.62 -2.96 0.84
CA ALA A 16 -11.64 -1.61 0.31
C ALA A 16 -10.44 -1.29 -0.61
N HIS A 17 -9.58 -2.27 -0.91
CA HIS A 17 -8.36 -2.11 -1.72
C HIS A 17 -7.35 -1.11 -1.14
N LEU A 18 -7.39 -0.89 0.18
CA LEU A 18 -6.40 -0.09 0.88
C LEU A 18 -5.12 -0.91 1.10
N ILE A 19 -3.99 -0.23 1.08
CA ILE A 19 -2.70 -0.81 1.43
C ILE A 19 -2.57 -0.74 2.95
N VAL A 20 -2.20 -1.86 3.57
CA VAL A 20 -1.90 -1.92 4.99
C VAL A 20 -0.44 -2.29 5.18
N CYS A 21 0.20 -1.72 6.20
CA CYS A 21 1.59 -1.99 6.51
C CYS A 21 1.77 -2.37 7.98
N THR A 22 2.81 -3.15 8.23
CA THR A 22 3.25 -3.50 9.57
C THR A 22 4.78 -3.60 9.62
N ALA A 23 5.36 -3.28 10.77
CA ALA A 23 6.78 -3.43 11.01
C ALA A 23 7.04 -4.81 11.61
N ASP A 24 7.73 -5.67 10.86
CA ASP A 24 8.24 -6.96 11.34
C ASP A 24 9.74 -6.87 11.65
N LYS A 25 10.29 -7.87 12.33
CA LYS A 25 11.72 -7.95 12.69
C LYS A 25 12.67 -7.85 11.50
N LYS A 26 12.18 -8.14 10.29
CA LYS A 26 12.95 -8.14 9.04
C LYS A 26 12.72 -6.88 8.17
N GLY A 27 11.93 -5.92 8.63
CA GLY A 27 11.61 -4.70 7.90
C GLY A 27 10.10 -4.47 7.77
N MET A 28 9.73 -3.55 6.88
CA MET A 28 8.32 -3.26 6.62
C MET A 28 7.71 -4.33 5.73
N LEU A 29 6.49 -4.72 6.08
CA LEU A 29 5.65 -5.60 5.30
C LEU A 29 4.42 -4.83 4.86
N TYR A 30 4.13 -4.91 3.57
CA TYR A 30 2.99 -4.28 2.92
C TYR A 30 2.05 -5.37 2.44
N ALA A 31 0.75 -5.18 2.66
CA ALA A 31 -0.28 -6.08 2.20
C ALA A 31 -1.40 -5.30 1.48
N ILE A 32 -1.89 -5.88 0.39
CA ILE A 32 -3.02 -5.35 -0.38
C ILE A 32 -3.83 -6.51 -0.93
N LEU A 33 -5.15 -6.34 -1.04
CA LEU A 33 -5.99 -7.31 -1.73
C LEU A 33 -5.70 -7.29 -3.25
N HIS A 34 -5.51 -8.48 -3.79
CA HIS A 34 -5.34 -8.77 -5.21
C HIS A 34 -6.42 -9.77 -5.65
N LYS A 35 -6.61 -9.93 -6.96
CA LYS A 35 -7.63 -10.83 -7.54
C LYS A 35 -7.55 -12.27 -7.02
N ASP A 36 -6.33 -12.74 -6.73
CA ASP A 36 -6.04 -14.12 -6.35
C ASP A 36 -5.85 -14.31 -4.82
N GLY A 37 -5.96 -13.24 -4.04
CA GLY A 37 -5.73 -13.26 -2.59
C GLY A 37 -5.04 -12.00 -2.08
N VAL A 38 -4.53 -12.03 -0.86
CA VAL A 38 -3.76 -10.93 -0.27
C VAL A 38 -2.33 -11.01 -0.77
N ARG A 39 -1.91 -10.00 -1.54
CA ARG A 39 -0.51 -9.85 -1.93
C ARG A 39 0.25 -9.26 -0.75
N VAL A 40 1.30 -9.96 -0.34
CA VAL A 40 2.22 -9.54 0.71
C VAL A 40 3.58 -9.26 0.09
N GLN A 41 4.20 -8.14 0.46
CA GLN A 41 5.50 -7.73 -0.02
C GLN A 41 6.35 -7.15 1.10
N ASN A 42 7.63 -7.50 1.11
CA ASN A 42 8.69 -6.82 1.82
C ASN A 42 9.87 -6.58 0.87
N ASP A 43 11.00 -6.12 1.40
CA ASP A 43 12.20 -5.81 0.62
C ASP A 43 12.82 -7.04 -0.08
N PHE A 44 12.57 -8.25 0.43
CA PHE A 44 13.23 -9.48 -0.02
C PHE A 44 12.31 -10.44 -0.76
N SER A 45 11.00 -10.27 -0.66
CA SER A 45 10.02 -11.26 -1.10
C SER A 45 8.67 -10.62 -1.43
N ARG A 46 8.00 -11.21 -2.42
CA ARG A 46 6.64 -10.90 -2.81
C ARG A 46 5.90 -12.20 -3.07
N PHE A 47 4.77 -12.38 -2.43
CA PHE A 47 3.94 -13.58 -2.57
C PHE A 47 2.46 -13.24 -2.38
N VAL A 48 1.60 -14.20 -2.70
CA VAL A 48 0.14 -14.07 -2.56
C VAL A 48 -0.32 -15.17 -1.62
N LEU A 49 -1.14 -14.80 -0.63
CA LEU A 49 -1.77 -15.71 0.31
C LEU A 49 -3.28 -15.64 0.15
N SER A 50 -3.99 -16.71 0.54
CA SER A 50 -5.42 -16.59 0.76
C SER A 50 -5.71 -15.62 1.92
N MET A 51 -6.91 -15.04 1.97
CA MET A 51 -7.29 -14.17 3.09
C MET A 51 -7.20 -14.92 4.43
N GLN A 52 -7.61 -16.19 4.46
CA GLN A 52 -7.52 -17.03 5.67
C GLN A 52 -6.07 -17.25 6.11
N ASP A 53 -5.17 -17.60 5.20
CA ASP A 53 -3.75 -17.83 5.54
C ASP A 53 -3.08 -16.54 5.99
N PHE A 54 -3.41 -15.41 5.34
CA PHE A 54 -2.91 -14.11 5.74
C PHE A 54 -3.33 -13.76 7.17
N LEU A 55 -4.62 -13.90 7.50
CA LEU A 55 -5.14 -13.62 8.84
C LEU A 55 -4.57 -14.61 9.88
N ALA A 56 -4.36 -15.87 9.52
CA ALA A 56 -3.76 -16.86 10.42
C ALA A 56 -2.28 -16.57 10.74
N LEU A 57 -1.50 -16.11 9.74
CA LEU A 57 -0.07 -15.83 9.89
C LEU A 57 0.20 -14.46 10.51
N TYR A 58 -0.56 -13.44 10.09
CA TYR A 58 -0.28 -12.04 10.41
C TYR A 58 -1.32 -11.38 11.29
N GLY A 59 -2.46 -12.02 11.57
CA GLY A 59 -3.56 -11.39 12.31
C GLY A 59 -3.23 -10.91 13.73
N ASN A 60 -2.19 -11.47 14.34
CA ASN A 60 -1.72 -11.03 15.67
C ASN A 60 -0.79 -9.81 15.61
N GLN A 61 -0.46 -9.30 14.42
CA GLN A 61 0.41 -8.14 14.25
C GLN A 61 -0.40 -6.84 14.26
N THR A 62 0.28 -5.74 14.59
CA THR A 62 -0.33 -4.42 14.53
C THR A 62 -0.15 -3.83 13.13
N PHE A 63 -1.27 -3.62 12.44
CA PHE A 63 -1.28 -3.01 11.12
C PHE A 63 -1.66 -1.53 11.17
N TYR A 64 -1.24 -0.82 10.15
CA TYR A 64 -1.56 0.58 9.89
C TYR A 64 -2.02 0.73 8.44
N ILE A 65 -2.92 1.66 8.19
CA ILE A 65 -3.28 2.04 6.83
C ILE A 65 -2.12 2.86 6.26
N TYR A 66 -1.58 2.36 5.15
CA TYR A 66 -0.56 3.04 4.39
C TYR A 66 -1.26 3.98 3.40
N GLU A 67 -1.20 5.27 3.71
CA GLU A 67 -1.54 6.32 2.77
C GLU A 67 -0.22 6.75 2.11
N GLU A 68 -0.10 6.61 0.79
CA GLU A 68 0.85 7.43 0.06
C GLU A 68 0.39 8.87 0.28
N THR A 69 1.08 9.62 1.14
CA THR A 69 1.08 11.07 0.99
C THR A 69 1.58 11.31 -0.43
N ILE A 70 0.67 11.63 -1.33
CA ILE A 70 0.97 12.16 -2.65
C ILE A 70 1.71 13.48 -2.39
N HIS A 71 3.00 13.40 -2.12
CA HIS A 71 3.93 14.51 -2.19
C HIS A 71 4.52 14.46 -3.59
N GLU A 72 3.73 14.95 -4.53
CA GLU A 72 4.18 15.58 -5.76
C GLU A 72 2.92 16.14 -6.40
N GLU A 73 2.57 17.37 -6.01
CA GLU A 73 2.02 18.31 -6.98
C GLU A 73 2.94 18.21 -8.20
N ILE A 74 2.48 17.56 -9.26
CA ILE A 74 3.10 17.74 -10.56
C ILE A 74 2.94 19.23 -10.83
N ALA A 75 3.99 19.99 -10.56
CA ALA A 75 4.03 21.42 -10.82
C ALA A 75 3.86 21.59 -12.32
N ILE A 76 2.63 21.94 -12.73
CA ILE A 76 2.21 22.20 -14.10
C ILE A 76 3.03 23.35 -14.75
N GLU A 77 3.83 24.09 -13.97
CA GLU A 77 4.60 25.24 -14.44
C GLU A 77 5.80 24.93 -15.35
N LYS A 78 6.16 23.66 -15.57
CA LYS A 78 7.32 23.28 -16.41
C LYS A 78 6.97 22.90 -17.86
N ASP A 79 5.69 22.98 -18.27
CA ASP A 79 5.28 22.63 -19.65
C ASP A 79 5.15 23.84 -20.59
N GLU A 80 5.18 25.09 -20.08
CA GLU A 80 5.03 26.27 -20.94
C GLU A 80 6.32 26.69 -21.69
N GLU A 81 7.50 26.28 -21.23
CA GLU A 81 8.78 26.68 -21.84
C GLU A 81 9.03 25.96 -23.17
N TYR A 82 8.57 24.71 -23.30
CA TYR A 82 8.75 23.90 -24.51
C TYR A 82 7.95 24.46 -25.71
N TYR A 83 6.79 25.08 -25.46
CA TYR A 83 5.96 25.64 -26.53
C TYR A 83 6.45 26.98 -27.09
N ARG A 84 7.34 27.71 -26.39
CA ARG A 84 7.87 29.01 -26.87
C ARG A 84 9.04 28.91 -27.85
N TRP A 85 9.65 27.74 -28.00
CA TRP A 85 10.75 27.53 -28.96
C TRP A 85 10.32 26.95 -30.31
N TYR A 86 9.14 26.32 -30.39
CA TYR A 86 8.66 25.69 -31.64
C TYR A 86 7.55 26.47 -32.37
N HIS A 87 6.95 27.47 -31.73
CA HIS A 87 6.02 28.39 -32.39
C HIS A 87 6.68 29.77 -32.57
N LYS A 88 7.41 29.82 -33.68
CA LYS A 88 7.89 30.99 -34.45
C LYS A 88 7.22 32.33 -34.19
#